data_AF-A0A2W2BXN0-F1
#
_entry.id   AF-A0A2W2BXN0-F1
#
_cell.length_a   1.000
_cell.length_b   1.000
_cell.length_c   1.000
_cell.angle_alpha   90.00
_cell.angle_beta   90.00
_cell.angle_gamma   90.00
#
_symmetry.space_group_name_H-M   'P 1'
#
loop_
_entity.id
_entity.type
_entity.pdbx_description
1 polymer ?
#
loop_
_entity_poly.entity_id
_entity_poly.type
_entity_poly.pdbx_seq_one_letter_code
_entity_poly.pdbx_strand_id
1 'polypeptide(L)' 'MIDTVLKKFMELGICALSLHDSIFVNNESDLNHAEELITQAMSEKHGVKVSFKRNQFMRSKKKNVLKKGLRKWLN' A
#
# COMPACT_ATOMS: atom_id res chain seq x y z
N MET A 1 8.73 -8.37 14.72
CA MET A 1 7.50 -7.55 14.57
C MET A 1 6.91 -7.75 13.19
N ILE A 2 7.74 -7.64 12.16
CA ILE A 2 7.34 -8.03 10.80
C ILE A 2 7.01 -9.53 10.73
N ASP A 3 7.71 -10.41 11.47
CA ASP A 3 7.34 -11.84 11.56
C ASP A 3 5.94 -12.09 12.15
N THR A 4 5.57 -11.35 13.20
CA THR A 4 4.25 -11.45 13.83
C THR A 4 3.15 -10.92 12.92
N VAL A 5 3.45 -9.88 12.13
CA VAL A 5 2.53 -9.36 11.12
C VAL A 5 2.39 -10.38 9.99
N LEU A 6 3.49 -10.89 9.42
CA LEU A 6 3.49 -11.93 8.38
C LEU A 6 2.72 -13.20 8.77
N LYS A 7 2.85 -13.67 10.01
CA LYS A 7 2.07 -14.82 10.49
C LYS A 7 0.57 -14.56 10.43
N LYS A 8 0.11 -13.39 10.92
CA LYS A 8 -1.30 -13.00 10.83
C LYS A 8 -1.76 -12.83 9.38
N PHE A 9 -0.88 -12.36 8.50
CA PHE A 9 -1.15 -12.29 7.05
C PHE A 9 -1.38 -13.66 6.42
N MET A 10 -0.53 -14.64 6.75
CA MET A 10 -0.70 -16.01 6.27
C MET A 10 -1.99 -16.65 6.79
N GLU A 11 -2.37 -16.39 8.04
CA GLU A 11 -3.64 -16.85 8.63
C GLU A 11 -4.86 -16.26 7.92
N LEU A 12 -4.77 -15.02 7.42
CA LEU A 12 -5.82 -14.36 6.63
C LEU A 12 -5.81 -14.77 5.16
N GLY A 13 -4.91 -15.65 4.73
CA GLY A 13 -4.76 -16.06 3.33
C GLY A 13 -4.18 -14.97 2.42
N ILE A 14 -3.58 -13.93 3.01
CA ILE A 14 -3.02 -12.80 2.27
C ILE A 14 -1.55 -13.11 1.94
N CYS A 15 -1.25 -13.17 0.65
CA CYS A 15 0.11 -13.40 0.17
C CYS A 15 0.90 -12.08 0.23
N ALA A 16 1.84 -11.98 1.17
CA ALA A 16 2.71 -10.82 1.34
C ALA A 16 4.19 -11.22 1.32
N LEU A 17 5.04 -10.38 0.71
CA LEU A 17 6.49 -10.55 0.70
C LEU A 17 7.10 -9.56 1.70
N SER A 18 7.82 -10.06 2.70
CA SER A 18 8.62 -9.21 3.57
C SER A 18 10.04 -9.06 3.05
N LEU A 19 10.50 -7.82 2.94
CA LEU A 19 11.87 -7.49 2.62
C LEU A 19 12.41 -6.52 3.69
N HIS A 20 13.17 -7.07 4.63
CA HIS A 20 13.69 -6.36 5.80
C HIS A 20 12.58 -5.62 6.56
N ASP A 21 12.53 -4.27 6.49
CA ASP A 21 11.54 -3.43 7.16
C ASP A 21 10.30 -3.11 6.30
N SER A 22 10.20 -3.71 5.11
CA SER A 22 9.13 -3.45 4.16
C SER A 22 8.26 -4.68 3.93
N ILE A 23 6.96 -4.46 3.70
CA ILE A 23 6.00 -5.49 3.32
C ILE A 23 5.43 -5.11 1.96
N PHE A 24 5.52 -6.03 1.01
CA PHE A 24 4.93 -5.92 -0.32
C PHE A 24 3.62 -6.70 -0.35
N VAL A 25 2.56 -6.05 -0.79
CA VAL A 25 1.20 -6.60 -0.94
C VAL A 25 0.71 -6.38 -2.37
N ASN A 26 -0.07 -7.34 -2.88
CA ASN A 26 -0.48 -7.33 -4.28
C ASN A 26 -1.70 -6.45 -4.55
N ASN A 27 -2.65 -6.35 -3.61
CA ASN A 27 -3.90 -5.62 -3.81
C ASN A 27 -4.08 -4.47 -2.83
N GLU A 28 -4.90 -3.48 -3.21
CA GLU A 28 -5.27 -2.36 -2.35
C GLU A 28 -6.11 -2.80 -1.13
N SER A 29 -6.91 -3.88 -1.27
CA SER A 29 -7.64 -4.47 -0.15
C SER A 29 -6.70 -5.07 0.89
N ASP A 30 -5.67 -5.78 0.43
CA ASP A 30 -4.64 -6.38 1.28
C ASP A 30 -3.79 -5.32 1.97
N LEU A 31 -3.59 -4.17 1.31
CA LEU A 31 -2.91 -3.01 1.88
C LEU A 31 -3.69 -2.38 3.05
N ASN A 32 -5.02 -2.30 2.98
CA ASN A 32 -5.82 -1.83 4.11
C ASN A 32 -5.66 -2.75 5.33
N HIS A 33 -5.74 -4.07 5.11
CA HIS A 33 -5.53 -5.06 6.17
C HIS A 33 -4.10 -5.03 6.72
N ALA A 34 -3.11 -4.75 5.87
CA ALA A 34 -1.74 -4.50 6.29
C ALA A 34 -1.64 -3.37 7.31
N GLU A 35 -2.19 -2.22 6.95
CA GLU A 35 -2.15 -1.01 7.75
C GLU A 35 -2.84 -1.22 9.10
N GLU A 36 -3.99 -1.91 9.13
CA GLU A 36 -4.71 -2.26 10.36
C GLU A 36 -3.88 -3.17 11.27
N LEU A 37 -3.32 -4.26 10.74
CA LEU A 37 -2.53 -5.21 11.50
C LEU A 37 -1.25 -4.58 12.06
N ILE A 38 -0.57 -3.74 11.28
CA ILE A 38 0.61 -3.02 11.74
C ILE A 38 0.23 -2.02 12.83
N THR A 39 -0.89 -1.29 12.68
CA THR A 39 -1.37 -0.35 13.69
C THR A 39 -1.66 -1.08 15.00
N GLN A 40 -2.36 -2.21 14.94
CA GLN A 40 -2.68 -3.00 16.13
C GLN A 40 -1.41 -3.51 16.82
N ALA A 41 -0.47 -4.08 16.06
CA ALA A 41 0.79 -4.59 16.60
C ALA A 41 1.64 -3.50 17.25
N MET A 42 1.70 -2.31 16.65
CA MET A 42 2.43 -1.16 17.20
C MET A 42 1.75 -0.57 18.45
N SER A 43 0.42 -0.49 18.43
CA SER A 43 -0.35 -0.02 19.58
C SER A 43 -0.21 -0.98 20.77
N GLU A 44 -0.27 -2.29 20.55
CA GLU A 44 -0.17 -3.30 21.60
C GLU A 44 1.22 -3.38 22.21
N LYS A 45 2.27 -3.31 21.39
CA LYS A 45 3.66 -3.49 21.85
C LYS A 45 4.31 -2.21 22.35
N HIS A 46 3.98 -1.07 21.74
CA HIS A 46 4.66 0.20 21.99
C HIS A 46 3.72 1.30 22.49
N GLY A 47 2.41 1.09 22.52
CA GLY A 47 1.44 2.11 22.91
C GLY A 47 1.34 3.27 21.92
N VAL A 48 1.83 3.09 20.68
CA VAL A 48 1.90 4.15 19.67
C VAL A 48 0.79 3.99 18.64
N LYS A 49 0.11 5.10 18.32
CA LYS A 49 -0.85 5.19 17.22
C LYS A 49 -0.13 5.55 15.93
N VAL A 50 -0.11 4.61 14.98
CA VAL A 50 0.54 4.77 13.67
C VAL A 50 -0.43 5.37 12.66
N SER A 51 0.07 6.20 11.75
CA SER A 51 -0.70 6.71 10.61
C SER A 51 0.07 6.49 9.32
N PHE A 52 -0.62 5.99 8.29
CA PHE A 52 -0.01 5.68 7.00
C PHE A 52 -0.28 6.81 6.00
N LYS A 53 0.79 7.34 5.41
CA LYS A 53 0.69 8.37 4.38
C LYS A 53 0.57 7.71 3.01
N ARG A 54 -0.66 7.65 2.48
CA ARG A 54 -0.90 7.15 1.11
C ARG A 54 -0.45 8.19 0.09
N ASN A 55 0.66 7.93 -0.60
CA ASN A 55 1.05 8.74 -1.75
C ASN A 55 0.10 8.44 -2.92
N GLN A 56 -0.85 9.36 -3.17
CA GLN A 56 -1.83 9.32 -4.26
C GLN A 56 -1.19 9.46 -5.68
N PHE A 57 0.11 9.21 -5.83
CA PHE A 57 0.91 9.70 -6.95
C PHE A 57 0.81 8.85 -8.24
N MET A 58 0.12 7.71 -8.22
CA MET A 58 0.03 6.81 -9.39
C MET A 58 -1.22 7.02 -10.26
N ARG A 59 -2.19 7.87 -9.89
CA ARG A 59 -3.45 8.02 -10.66
C ARG A 59 -3.44 9.08 -11.78
N SER A 60 -2.42 9.94 -11.88
CA SER A 60 -2.48 11.14 -12.74
C SER A 60 -1.60 11.18 -13.99
N LYS A 61 -0.96 10.08 -14.43
CA LYS A 61 -0.11 10.12 -15.64
C LYS A 61 -0.75 9.67 -16.96
N LYS A 62 -2.01 9.22 -17.01
CA LYS A 62 -2.62 8.72 -18.27
C LYS A 62 -3.54 9.71 -19.00
N LYS A 63 -4.08 10.75 -18.35
CA LYS A 63 -5.07 11.66 -18.98
C LYS A 63 -4.51 12.90 -19.70
N ASN A 64 -3.26 13.30 -19.43
CA ASN A 64 -2.68 14.51 -20.05
C ASN A 64 -1.88 14.28 -21.34
N VAL A 65 -1.60 13.03 -21.73
CA VAL A 65 -0.88 12.74 -22.98
C VAL A 65 -1.83 12.74 -24.18
N LEU A 66 -3.05 12.19 -24.02
CA LEU A 66 -4.05 12.12 -25.09
C LEU A 66 -4.56 13.49 -25.55
N LYS A 67 -4.69 14.47 -24.64
CA LYS A 67 -5.13 15.83 -25.02
C LYS A 67 -4.05 16.63 -25.76
N LYS A 68 -2.77 16.37 -25.53
CA LYS A 68 -1.67 17.04 -26.25
C LYS A 68 -1.43 16.45 -27.64
N GLY A 69 -1.66 15.15 -27.83
CA GLY A 69 -1.58 14.51 -29.14
C GLY A 69 -2.67 14.97 -30.10
N LEU A 70 -3.93 15.05 -29.64
CA LEU A 70 -5.07 15.39 -30.51
C LEU A 70 -5.05 16.86 -30.98
N ARG A 71 -4.57 17.80 -30.16
CA ARG A 71 -4.43 19.22 -30.55
C ARG A 71 -3.32 19.48 -31.56
N LYS A 72 -2.35 18.56 -31.69
CA LYS A 72 -1.24 18.70 -32.65
C LYS A 72 -1.57 18.11 -34.04
N TRP A 73 -2.68 17.38 -34.16
CA TRP A 73 -3.12 16.75 -35.42
C TRP A 73 -4.21 17.57 -36.14
N LEU A 74 -4.82 18.53 -35.44
CA LEU A 74 -5.90 19.40 -35.94
C LEU A 74 -5.40 20.79 -36.38
N ASN A 75 -4.08 21.01 -36.44
CA ASN A 75 -3.45 22.27 -36.84
C ASN A 75 -2.45 22.03 -37.96
#